data_AF-A0A928Z9L5-F1
#
_entry.id   AF-A0A928Z9L5-F1
#
_cell.length_a   1.000
_cell.length_b   1.000
_cell.length_c   1.000
_cell.angle_alpha   90.00
_cell.angle_beta   90.00
_cell.angle_gamma   90.00
#
_symmetry.space_group_name_H-M   'P 1'
#
loop_
_entity.id
_entity.type
_entity.pdbx_description
1 polymer ?
#
loop_
_entity_poly.entity_id
_entity_poly.type
_entity_poly.pdbx_seq_one_letter_code
_entity_poly.pdbx_strand_id
1 'polypeptide(L)'
;MLSQPQSEPIWKTVIRLLRWDKPAGRLILMIPALWAVFLAARGTPPLPLVGVVILGSLATSAAGCVVNDLWDRDIDPQVDRTQNRPLASRALSMTTGIVVAAVALGCGAILALYLNTLSFLLCVAAVPLIICYPLAKRFFPVPQLVLSIAWGFAVLISWSAVTGSIETATWWLWGATVLWTLGFDTVYAMADREDDRRIGINSSALFFGDYAAIAVGVFFLGTIAMLVVLGSVMGLGWSFWIAVTIAAIAWMWQFKQLMPTQLPPSLYGEIFGQNVWIGFAILTGIILA
;
A
#
# COMPACT_ATOMS: atom_id res chain seq x y z
N MET A 1 -30.84 -33.10 12.56
CA MET A 1 -29.46 -33.22 12.06
C MET A 1 -28.92 -31.82 11.88
N LEU A 2 -28.07 -31.35 12.80
CA LEU A 2 -27.37 -30.07 12.62
C LEU A 2 -26.40 -30.24 11.46
N SER A 3 -26.63 -29.53 10.38
CA SER A 3 -25.72 -29.44 9.23
C SER A 3 -24.36 -29.06 9.78
N GLN A 4 -23.36 -29.95 9.67
CA GLN A 4 -22.00 -29.54 9.96
C GLN A 4 -21.66 -28.36 9.04
N PRO A 5 -21.11 -27.24 9.57
CA PRO A 5 -20.72 -26.14 8.72
C PRO A 5 -19.73 -26.69 7.69
N GLN A 6 -20.11 -26.59 6.42
CA GLN A 6 -19.30 -27.08 5.31
C GLN A 6 -17.96 -26.34 5.38
N SER A 7 -16.89 -27.07 5.70
CA SER A 7 -15.57 -26.45 5.85
C SER A 7 -15.18 -25.77 4.54
N GLU A 8 -14.80 -24.49 4.63
CA GLU A 8 -14.39 -23.71 3.46
C GLU A 8 -13.22 -24.43 2.76
N PRO A 9 -13.28 -24.64 1.43
CA PRO A 9 -12.19 -25.27 0.70
C PRO A 9 -10.86 -24.54 0.92
N ILE A 10 -9.77 -25.28 1.13
CA ILE A 10 -8.44 -24.71 1.45
C ILE A 10 -8.02 -23.63 0.45
N TRP A 11 -8.29 -23.81 -0.84
CA TRP A 11 -7.93 -22.82 -1.86
C TRP A 11 -8.65 -21.47 -1.68
N LYS A 12 -9.91 -21.45 -1.21
CA LYS A 12 -10.62 -20.20 -0.89
C LYS A 12 -10.02 -19.54 0.34
N THR A 13 -9.66 -20.33 1.35
CA THR A 13 -8.98 -19.85 2.55
C THR A 13 -7.60 -19.24 2.21
N VAL A 14 -6.87 -19.82 1.26
CA VAL A 14 -5.61 -19.25 0.73
C VAL A 14 -5.86 -17.95 -0.03
N ILE A 15 -6.90 -17.86 -0.88
CA ILE A 15 -7.28 -16.61 -1.55
C ILE A 15 -7.53 -15.49 -0.52
N ARG A 16 -8.24 -15.80 0.57
CA ARG A 16 -8.48 -14.85 1.67
C ARG A 16 -7.21 -14.45 2.41
N LEU A 17 -6.27 -15.39 2.57
CA LEU A 17 -4.95 -15.12 3.18
C LEU A 17 -4.14 -14.15 2.31
N LEU A 18 -4.17 -14.34 1.00
CA LEU A 18 -3.53 -13.47 0.01
C LEU A 18 -4.24 -12.12 -0.18
N ARG A 19 -5.41 -11.93 0.46
CA ARG A 19 -6.34 -10.79 0.24
C ARG A 19 -6.84 -10.69 -1.19
N TRP A 20 -6.89 -11.81 -1.90
CA TRP A 20 -7.30 -11.81 -3.31
C TRP A 20 -8.81 -11.67 -3.51
N ASP A 21 -9.58 -11.81 -2.43
CA ASP A 21 -10.99 -11.45 -2.32
C ASP A 21 -11.22 -9.93 -2.21
N LYS A 22 -10.21 -9.14 -1.79
CA LYS A 22 -10.32 -7.69 -1.54
C LYS A 22 -9.32 -6.90 -2.38
N PRO A 23 -9.71 -6.37 -3.55
CA PRO A 23 -8.74 -5.83 -4.51
C PRO A 23 -8.08 -4.51 -4.08
N ALA A 24 -8.72 -3.70 -3.24
CA ALA A 24 -8.26 -2.33 -2.96
C ALA A 24 -6.79 -2.24 -2.49
N GLY A 25 -6.40 -3.04 -1.50
CA GLY A 25 -5.05 -2.97 -0.90
C GLY A 25 -3.91 -3.33 -1.86
N ARG A 26 -4.10 -4.34 -2.72
CA ARG A 26 -3.08 -4.70 -3.73
C ARG A 26 -3.03 -3.72 -4.89
N LEU A 27 -4.18 -3.15 -5.27
CA LEU A 27 -4.24 -2.16 -6.34
C LEU A 27 -3.54 -0.87 -5.91
N ILE A 28 -3.80 -0.39 -4.69
CA ILE A 28 -3.20 0.87 -4.22
C ILE A 28 -1.68 0.76 -4.01
N LEU A 29 -1.14 -0.42 -3.66
CA LEU A 29 0.31 -0.68 -3.65
C LEU A 29 0.93 -0.68 -5.05
N MET A 30 0.19 -1.18 -6.06
CA MET A 30 0.68 -1.27 -7.43
C MET A 30 0.73 0.09 -8.14
N ILE A 31 -0.17 1.02 -7.80
CA ILE A 31 -0.32 2.31 -8.49
C ILE A 31 0.98 3.14 -8.50
N PRO A 32 1.70 3.35 -7.39
CA PRO A 32 2.98 4.07 -7.40
C PRO A 32 4.04 3.41 -8.29
N ALA A 33 4.04 2.09 -8.37
CA ALA A 33 4.94 1.34 -9.26
C ALA A 33 4.64 1.66 -10.73
N LEU A 34 3.35 1.77 -11.08
CA LEU A 34 2.90 2.14 -12.41
C LEU A 34 3.18 3.63 -12.71
N TRP A 35 2.96 4.53 -11.75
CA TRP A 35 3.36 5.94 -11.92
C TRP A 35 4.84 6.04 -12.26
N ALA A 36 5.69 5.35 -11.51
CA ALA A 36 7.12 5.38 -11.68
C ALA A 36 7.57 4.83 -13.04
N VAL A 37 7.05 3.67 -13.46
CA VAL A 37 7.47 3.06 -14.75
C VAL A 37 7.04 3.91 -15.95
N PHE A 38 5.84 4.52 -15.91
CA PHE A 38 5.37 5.37 -17.01
C PHE A 38 6.08 6.73 -17.04
N LEU A 39 6.30 7.36 -15.88
CA LEU A 39 7.05 8.62 -15.80
C LEU A 39 8.49 8.44 -16.26
N ALA A 40 9.18 7.41 -15.76
CA ALA A 40 10.55 7.11 -16.12
C ALA A 40 10.71 6.81 -17.62
N ALA A 41 9.72 6.15 -18.23
CA ALA A 41 9.70 5.84 -19.66
C ALA A 41 9.09 6.94 -20.55
N ARG A 42 8.80 8.13 -19.99
CA ARG A 42 8.14 9.24 -20.70
C ARG A 42 6.89 8.79 -21.47
N GLY A 43 6.02 8.04 -20.78
CA GLY A 43 4.72 7.57 -21.27
C GLY A 43 4.74 6.25 -22.05
N THR A 44 5.90 5.75 -22.50
CA THR A 44 5.97 4.56 -23.38
C THR A 44 6.88 3.44 -22.83
N PRO A 45 6.56 2.86 -21.65
CA PRO A 45 7.35 1.77 -21.09
C PRO A 45 7.24 0.50 -21.94
N PRO A 46 8.30 -0.33 -22.01
CA PRO A 46 8.22 -1.65 -22.63
C PRO A 46 7.12 -2.51 -21.98
N LEU A 47 6.21 -3.06 -22.78
CA LEU A 47 5.09 -3.86 -22.27
C LEU A 47 5.51 -5.04 -21.37
N PRO A 48 6.60 -5.79 -21.67
CA PRO A 48 7.06 -6.84 -20.77
C PRO A 48 7.45 -6.30 -19.38
N LEU A 49 8.06 -5.10 -19.31
CA LEU A 49 8.41 -4.47 -18.04
C LEU A 49 7.16 -4.08 -17.25
N VAL A 50 6.13 -3.53 -17.91
CA VAL A 50 4.84 -3.25 -17.26
C VAL A 50 4.23 -4.53 -16.68
N GLY A 51 4.28 -5.64 -17.43
CA GLY A 51 3.85 -6.96 -16.95
C GLY A 51 4.62 -7.41 -15.70
N VAL A 52 5.95 -7.24 -15.71
CA VAL A 52 6.80 -7.56 -14.54
C VAL A 52 6.46 -6.68 -13.33
N VAL A 53 6.22 -5.38 -13.52
CA VAL A 53 5.82 -4.47 -12.44
C VAL A 53 4.46 -4.86 -11.84
N ILE A 54 3.48 -5.20 -12.68
CA ILE A 54 2.15 -5.64 -12.22
C ILE A 54 2.24 -6.95 -11.45
N LEU A 55 2.84 -7.98 -12.06
CA LEU A 55 2.95 -9.32 -11.45
C LEU A 55 3.83 -9.28 -10.20
N GLY A 56 4.91 -8.50 -10.21
CA GLY A 56 5.80 -8.30 -9.08
C GLY A 56 5.11 -7.59 -7.92
N SER A 57 4.29 -6.58 -8.20
CA SER A 57 3.48 -5.88 -7.20
C SER A 57 2.45 -6.83 -6.56
N LEU A 58 1.79 -7.67 -7.36
CA LEU A 58 0.84 -8.67 -6.86
C LEU A 58 1.52 -9.73 -5.99
N ALA A 59 2.68 -10.23 -6.41
CA ALA A 59 3.46 -11.21 -5.65
C ALA A 59 3.98 -10.62 -4.33
N THR A 60 4.49 -9.40 -4.36
CA THR A 60 5.00 -8.70 -3.17
C THR A 60 3.87 -8.35 -2.20
N SER A 61 2.72 -7.88 -2.70
CA SER A 61 1.51 -7.66 -1.90
C SER A 61 1.05 -8.94 -1.20
N ALA A 62 1.01 -10.06 -1.94
CA ALA A 62 0.66 -11.37 -1.41
C ALA A 62 1.59 -11.78 -0.26
N ALA A 63 2.91 -11.69 -0.47
CA ALA A 63 3.90 -11.97 0.55
C ALA A 63 3.74 -11.08 1.78
N GLY A 64 3.60 -9.76 1.58
CA GLY A 64 3.42 -8.80 2.67
C GLY A 64 2.16 -9.06 3.51
N CYS A 65 1.03 -9.39 2.87
CA CYS A 65 -0.20 -9.76 3.60
C CYS A 65 0.00 -11.02 4.45
N VAL A 66 0.63 -12.07 3.89
CA VAL A 66 0.85 -13.32 4.61
C VAL A 66 1.83 -13.13 5.77
N VAL A 67 2.92 -12.38 5.55
CA VAL A 67 3.89 -12.02 6.58
C VAL A 67 3.22 -11.24 7.71
N ASN A 68 2.38 -10.25 7.39
CA ASN A 68 1.64 -9.50 8.41
C ASN A 68 0.74 -10.43 9.24
N ASP A 69 -0.04 -11.30 8.60
CA ASP A 69 -0.92 -12.25 9.30
C ASP A 69 -0.12 -13.30 10.12
N LEU A 70 1.12 -13.62 9.72
CA LEU A 70 2.03 -14.48 10.50
C LEU A 70 2.50 -13.79 11.78
N TRP A 71 2.88 -12.51 11.69
CA TRP A 71 3.32 -11.71 12.84
C TRP A 71 2.19 -11.37 13.81
N ASP A 72 1.01 -11.08 13.26
CA ASP A 72 -0.16 -10.62 14.00
C ASP A 72 -1.07 -11.78 14.43
N ARG A 73 -0.64 -13.04 14.25
CA ARG A 73 -1.47 -14.23 14.49
C ARG A 73 -2.20 -14.26 15.83
N ASP A 74 -1.57 -13.77 16.88
CA ASP A 74 -2.12 -13.76 18.25
C ASP A 74 -2.76 -12.40 18.63
N ILE A 75 -2.53 -11.37 17.81
CA ILE A 75 -3.09 -10.02 17.95
C ILE A 75 -4.43 -9.92 17.19
N ASP A 76 -4.44 -10.37 15.95
CA ASP A 76 -5.57 -10.31 15.03
C ASP A 76 -6.88 -10.92 15.59
N PRO A 77 -6.88 -12.01 16.41
CA PRO A 77 -8.09 -12.52 17.07
C PRO A 77 -8.78 -11.53 18.03
N GLN A 78 -8.08 -10.49 18.47
CA GLN A 78 -8.57 -9.51 19.44
C GLN A 78 -9.11 -8.22 18.80
N VAL A 79 -9.08 -8.14 17.46
CA VAL A 79 -9.51 -6.99 16.67
C VAL A 79 -10.70 -7.40 15.80
N ASP A 80 -11.80 -6.65 15.86
CA ASP A 80 -13.09 -7.07 15.30
C ASP A 80 -13.01 -7.32 13.79
N ARG A 81 -12.21 -6.52 13.10
CA ARG A 81 -12.01 -6.57 11.64
C ARG A 81 -11.14 -7.75 11.20
N THR A 82 -10.22 -8.21 12.04
CA THR A 82 -9.16 -9.16 11.65
C THR A 82 -9.28 -10.52 12.31
N GLN A 83 -10.17 -10.68 13.29
CA GLN A 83 -10.38 -11.95 14.00
C GLN A 83 -10.69 -13.15 13.08
N ASN A 84 -11.30 -12.89 11.93
CA ASN A 84 -11.69 -13.92 10.96
C ASN A 84 -10.60 -14.23 9.91
N ARG A 85 -9.41 -13.64 10.01
CA ARG A 85 -8.30 -13.92 9.09
C ARG A 85 -7.85 -15.37 9.19
N PRO A 86 -7.44 -16.03 8.08
CA PRO A 86 -7.14 -17.46 8.08
C PRO A 86 -6.12 -17.96 9.11
N LEU A 87 -5.06 -17.19 9.39
CA LEU A 87 -4.05 -17.57 10.38
C LEU A 87 -4.49 -17.26 11.81
N ALA A 88 -5.22 -16.15 12.00
CA ALA A 88 -5.79 -15.72 13.28
C ALA A 88 -6.85 -16.71 13.78
N SER A 89 -7.80 -17.08 12.92
CA SER A 89 -8.86 -18.06 13.20
C SER A 89 -8.38 -19.51 13.22
N ARG A 90 -7.09 -19.75 12.98
CA ARG A 90 -6.46 -21.09 12.90
C ARG A 90 -7.04 -21.97 11.80
N ALA A 91 -7.73 -21.39 10.82
CA ALA A 91 -8.20 -22.09 9.62
C ALA A 91 -7.04 -22.58 8.72
N LEU A 92 -5.88 -21.92 8.79
CA LEU A 92 -4.62 -22.39 8.19
C LEU A 92 -3.52 -22.51 9.25
N SER A 93 -2.60 -23.45 9.02
CA SER A 93 -1.42 -23.65 9.87
C SER A 93 -0.36 -22.58 9.63
N MET A 94 0.57 -22.41 10.60
CA MET A 94 1.72 -21.51 10.42
C MET A 94 2.57 -21.93 9.23
N THR A 95 2.81 -23.24 9.12
CA THR A 95 3.61 -23.85 8.05
C THR A 95 3.00 -23.53 6.69
N THR A 96 1.67 -23.60 6.56
CA THR A 96 0.98 -23.21 5.32
C THR A 96 1.21 -21.73 5.01
N GLY A 97 1.09 -20.83 6.00
CA GLY A 97 1.40 -19.42 5.83
C GLY A 97 2.83 -19.17 5.36
N ILE A 98 3.82 -19.81 6.00
CA ILE A 98 5.25 -19.69 5.64
C ILE A 98 5.49 -20.16 4.20
N VAL A 99 4.93 -21.31 3.81
CA VAL A 99 5.06 -21.83 2.43
C VAL A 99 4.42 -20.87 1.43
N VAL A 100 3.22 -20.35 1.71
CA VAL A 100 2.56 -19.39 0.82
C VAL A 100 3.37 -18.10 0.68
N ALA A 101 3.92 -17.57 1.78
CA ALA A 101 4.81 -16.40 1.74
C ALA A 101 6.09 -16.69 0.93
N ALA A 102 6.72 -17.85 1.13
CA ALA A 102 7.92 -18.25 0.41
C ALA A 102 7.67 -18.41 -1.09
N VAL A 103 6.53 -18.99 -1.49
CA VAL A 103 6.12 -19.08 -2.90
C VAL A 103 5.89 -17.69 -3.50
N ALA A 104 5.17 -16.81 -2.80
CA ALA A 104 4.94 -15.44 -3.27
C ALA A 104 6.25 -14.65 -3.45
N LEU A 105 7.16 -14.73 -2.48
CA LEU A 105 8.50 -14.13 -2.57
C LEU A 105 9.33 -14.78 -3.69
N GLY A 106 9.24 -16.10 -3.87
CA GLY A 106 9.91 -16.83 -4.96
C GLY A 106 9.45 -16.37 -6.34
N CYS A 107 8.14 -16.18 -6.53
CA CYS A 107 7.59 -15.60 -7.76
C CYS A 107 8.12 -14.17 -7.99
N GLY A 108 8.14 -13.34 -6.94
CA GLY A 108 8.73 -12.00 -6.99
C GLY A 108 10.22 -12.02 -7.36
N ALA A 109 10.99 -12.95 -6.80
CA ALA A 109 12.41 -13.11 -7.08
C ALA A 109 12.68 -13.54 -8.53
N ILE A 110 11.89 -14.47 -9.09
CA ILE A 110 11.98 -14.88 -10.50
C ILE A 110 11.72 -13.69 -11.41
N LEU A 111 10.69 -12.89 -11.12
CA LEU A 111 10.39 -11.68 -11.88
C LEU A 111 11.50 -10.63 -11.75
N ALA A 112 12.12 -10.51 -10.58
CA ALA A 112 13.22 -9.58 -10.34
C ALA A 112 14.47 -9.90 -11.19
N LEU A 113 14.66 -11.14 -11.64
CA LEU A 113 15.75 -11.52 -12.56
C LEU A 113 15.64 -10.86 -13.95
N TYR A 114 14.44 -10.39 -14.32
CA TYR A 114 14.24 -9.62 -15.54
C TYR A 114 14.78 -8.18 -15.43
N LEU A 115 14.96 -7.68 -14.21
CA LEU A 115 15.33 -6.28 -13.95
C LEU A 115 16.85 -6.07 -14.04
N ASN A 116 17.26 -4.82 -14.23
CA ASN A 116 18.68 -4.46 -14.13
C ASN A 116 19.20 -4.62 -12.68
N THR A 117 20.53 -4.61 -12.54
CA THR A 117 21.22 -4.85 -11.27
C THR A 117 20.76 -3.93 -10.14
N LEU A 118 20.60 -2.62 -10.39
CA LEU A 118 20.15 -1.68 -9.37
C LEU A 118 18.75 -2.04 -8.86
N SER A 119 17.83 -2.30 -9.78
CA SER A 119 16.44 -2.63 -9.47
C SER A 119 16.34 -3.96 -8.72
N PHE A 120 17.13 -4.96 -9.11
CA PHE A 120 17.24 -6.23 -8.41
C PHE A 120 17.74 -6.05 -6.98
N LEU A 121 18.79 -5.25 -6.77
CA LEU A 121 19.31 -4.96 -5.44
C LEU A 121 18.29 -4.20 -4.58
N LEU A 122 17.50 -3.31 -5.18
CA LEU A 122 16.39 -2.64 -4.49
C LEU A 122 15.27 -3.61 -4.10
N CYS A 123 14.94 -4.61 -4.95
CA CYS A 123 14.03 -5.68 -4.56
C CYS A 123 14.54 -6.45 -3.33
N VAL A 124 15.82 -6.81 -3.32
CA VAL A 124 16.46 -7.49 -2.17
C VAL A 124 16.43 -6.61 -0.92
N ALA A 125 16.74 -5.32 -1.05
CA ALA A 125 16.71 -4.36 0.05
C ALA A 125 15.31 -4.10 0.61
N ALA A 126 14.25 -4.28 -0.19
CA ALA A 126 12.86 -4.15 0.27
C ALA A 126 12.43 -5.31 1.18
N VAL A 127 12.99 -6.51 1.00
CA VAL A 127 12.55 -7.73 1.72
C VAL A 127 12.66 -7.60 3.25
N PRO A 128 13.77 -7.13 3.84
CA PRO A 128 13.83 -6.90 5.29
C PRO A 128 12.75 -5.95 5.81
N LEU A 129 12.43 -4.89 5.05
CA LEU A 129 11.35 -3.97 5.45
C LEU A 129 10.00 -4.67 5.41
N ILE A 130 9.70 -5.44 4.35
CA ILE A 130 8.45 -6.20 4.24
C ILE A 130 8.31 -7.22 5.39
N ILE A 131 9.39 -7.91 5.73
CA ILE A 131 9.39 -8.92 6.80
C ILE A 131 9.26 -8.27 8.17
N CYS A 132 9.95 -7.16 8.41
CA CYS A 132 10.08 -6.58 9.75
C CYS A 132 9.09 -5.46 10.04
N TYR A 133 8.38 -4.88 9.05
CA TYR A 133 7.46 -3.76 9.32
C TYR A 133 6.39 -4.08 10.39
N PRO A 134 5.85 -5.31 10.54
CA PRO A 134 4.86 -5.56 11.58
C PRO A 134 5.40 -5.33 13.00
N LEU A 135 6.72 -5.43 13.21
CA LEU A 135 7.38 -5.06 14.47
C LEU A 135 7.20 -3.58 14.81
N ALA A 136 7.04 -2.71 13.81
CA ALA A 136 6.84 -1.28 14.04
C ALA A 136 5.60 -1.01 14.89
N LYS A 137 4.55 -1.83 14.79
CA LYS A 137 3.33 -1.69 15.63
C LYS A 137 3.65 -1.82 17.12
N ARG A 138 4.71 -2.56 17.48
CA ARG A 138 5.07 -2.81 18.88
C ARG A 138 5.99 -1.73 19.46
N PHE A 139 6.80 -1.07 18.64
CA PHE A 139 7.90 -0.22 19.13
C PHE A 139 7.92 1.20 18.57
N PHE A 140 7.24 1.45 17.44
CA PHE A 140 7.29 2.73 16.76
C PHE A 140 5.92 3.42 16.82
N PRO A 141 5.83 4.70 17.23
CA PRO A 141 4.54 5.38 17.41
C PRO A 141 3.71 5.51 16.13
N VAL A 142 4.36 5.56 14.96
CA VAL A 142 3.71 5.77 13.66
C VAL A 142 4.10 4.63 12.70
N PRO A 143 3.67 3.37 12.93
CA PRO A 143 4.08 2.23 12.11
C PRO A 143 3.70 2.38 10.63
N GLN A 144 2.66 3.17 10.34
CA GLN A 144 2.22 3.54 9.00
C GLN A 144 3.32 4.27 8.21
N LEU A 145 4.24 4.99 8.87
CA LEU A 145 5.39 5.60 8.19
C LEU A 145 6.38 4.53 7.71
N VAL A 146 6.63 3.50 8.52
CA VAL A 146 7.50 2.38 8.13
C VAL A 146 6.88 1.61 6.96
N LEU A 147 5.57 1.38 6.98
CA LEU A 147 4.84 0.82 5.85
C LEU A 147 4.96 1.71 4.60
N SER A 148 4.78 3.02 4.75
CA SER A 148 4.87 3.98 3.65
C SER A 148 6.26 3.99 2.99
N ILE A 149 7.32 3.88 3.79
CA ILE A 149 8.70 3.74 3.29
C ILE A 149 8.87 2.42 2.54
N ALA A 150 8.33 1.31 3.06
CA ALA A 150 8.36 0.02 2.36
C ALA A 150 7.62 0.10 1.00
N TRP A 151 6.48 0.80 0.94
CA TRP A 151 5.74 1.05 -0.30
C TRP A 151 6.52 1.96 -1.25
N GLY A 152 7.31 2.88 -0.73
CA GLY A 152 8.21 3.72 -1.52
C GLY A 152 9.19 2.92 -2.38
N PHE A 153 9.56 1.69 -2.00
CA PHE A 153 10.38 0.83 -2.87
C PHE A 153 9.70 0.50 -4.20
N ALA A 154 8.37 0.50 -4.27
CA ALA A 154 7.64 0.33 -5.53
C ALA A 154 8.00 1.43 -6.55
N VAL A 155 8.23 2.66 -6.08
CA VAL A 155 8.72 3.76 -6.92
C VAL A 155 10.18 3.55 -7.32
N LEU A 156 11.04 3.27 -6.33
CA LEU A 156 12.48 3.14 -6.58
C LEU A 156 12.78 2.03 -7.59
N ILE A 157 12.20 0.85 -7.37
CA ILE A 157 12.39 -0.34 -8.22
C ILE A 157 11.87 -0.07 -9.63
N SER A 158 10.64 0.41 -9.78
CA SER A 158 10.02 0.61 -11.10
C SER A 158 10.66 1.74 -11.89
N TRP A 159 11.11 2.81 -11.23
CA TRP A 159 11.85 3.89 -11.88
C TRP A 159 13.21 3.40 -12.36
N SER A 160 13.99 2.81 -11.45
CA SER A 160 15.33 2.32 -11.80
C SER A 160 15.28 1.21 -12.84
N ALA A 161 14.18 0.46 -12.93
CA ALA A 161 14.01 -0.58 -13.95
C ALA A 161 14.06 -0.02 -15.37
N VAL A 162 13.63 1.23 -15.55
CA VAL A 162 13.67 1.95 -16.83
C VAL A 162 15.00 2.68 -17.01
N THR A 163 15.44 3.44 -16.00
CA THR A 163 16.55 4.40 -16.18
C THR A 163 17.92 3.87 -15.76
N GLY A 164 17.97 2.74 -15.05
CA GLY A 164 19.19 2.20 -14.45
C GLY A 164 19.77 3.06 -13.32
N SER A 165 19.06 4.09 -12.86
CA SER A 165 19.53 5.02 -11.82
C SER A 165 18.37 5.56 -10.96
N ILE A 166 18.70 6.26 -9.87
CA ILE A 166 17.73 7.01 -9.07
C ILE A 166 17.97 8.50 -9.32
N GLU A 167 16.97 9.18 -9.87
CA GLU A 167 17.05 10.57 -10.28
C GLU A 167 16.36 11.48 -9.27
N THR A 168 16.58 12.79 -9.39
CA THR A 168 15.88 13.78 -8.56
C THR A 168 14.36 13.65 -8.69
N ALA A 169 13.84 13.40 -9.88
CA ALA A 169 12.41 13.17 -10.11
C ALA A 169 11.90 11.93 -9.37
N THR A 170 12.71 10.87 -9.26
CA THR A 170 12.38 9.67 -8.48
C THR A 170 12.09 10.01 -7.02
N TRP A 171 12.88 10.90 -6.41
CA TRP A 171 12.70 11.29 -5.00
C TRP A 171 11.43 12.11 -4.77
N TRP A 172 11.04 12.97 -5.71
CA TRP A 172 9.77 13.69 -5.63
C TRP A 172 8.58 12.74 -5.69
N LEU A 173 8.60 11.76 -6.61
CA LEU A 173 7.56 10.74 -6.70
C LEU A 173 7.55 9.80 -5.47
N TRP A 174 8.73 9.44 -4.97
CA TRP A 174 8.88 8.65 -3.75
C TRP A 174 8.28 9.38 -2.54
N GLY A 175 8.60 10.67 -2.37
CA GLY A 175 8.05 11.50 -1.31
C GLY A 175 6.53 11.64 -1.41
N ALA A 176 6.01 11.86 -2.62
CA ALA A 176 4.56 11.86 -2.87
C ALA A 176 3.93 10.52 -2.45
N THR A 177 4.55 9.39 -2.81
CA THR A 177 4.05 8.06 -2.48
C THR A 177 4.05 7.81 -0.98
N VAL A 178 5.12 8.19 -0.28
CA VAL A 178 5.22 8.02 1.17
C VAL A 178 4.16 8.83 1.90
N LEU A 179 4.00 10.10 1.53
CA LEU A 179 3.00 10.98 2.15
C LEU A 179 1.58 10.53 1.83
N TRP A 180 1.33 10.12 0.58
CA TRP A 180 0.02 9.62 0.18
C TRP A 180 -0.35 8.35 0.96
N THR A 181 0.59 7.41 1.05
CA THR A 181 0.45 6.17 1.83
C THR A 181 0.17 6.47 3.29
N LEU A 182 0.95 7.38 3.89
CA LEU A 182 0.75 7.78 5.28
C LEU A 182 -0.62 8.42 5.51
N GLY A 183 -1.13 9.18 4.54
CA GLY A 183 -2.46 9.78 4.54
C GLY A 183 -3.56 8.72 4.58
N PHE A 184 -3.71 7.92 3.52
CA PHE A 184 -4.81 6.96 3.45
C PHE A 184 -4.68 5.82 4.46
N ASP A 185 -3.46 5.43 4.85
CA ASP A 185 -3.26 4.35 5.82
C ASP A 185 -3.50 4.83 7.25
N THR A 186 -3.31 6.14 7.53
CA THR A 186 -3.80 6.74 8.78
C THR A 186 -5.32 6.75 8.83
N VAL A 187 -6.01 7.05 7.72
CA VAL A 187 -7.49 6.91 7.65
C VAL A 187 -7.91 5.47 7.92
N TYR A 188 -7.19 4.50 7.36
CA TYR A 188 -7.45 3.09 7.59
C TYR A 188 -7.27 2.70 9.06
N ALA A 189 -6.20 3.19 9.70
CA ALA A 189 -5.91 2.97 11.11
C ALA A 189 -6.91 3.64 12.06
N MET A 190 -7.58 4.73 11.65
CA MET A 190 -8.63 5.36 12.46
C MET A 190 -9.82 4.43 12.71
N ALA A 191 -10.07 3.45 11.82
CA ALA A 191 -11.13 2.46 12.01
C ALA A 191 -10.82 1.44 13.13
N ASP A 192 -9.54 1.17 13.39
CA ASP A 192 -9.09 0.18 14.37
C ASP A 192 -8.60 0.83 15.68
N ARG A 193 -8.80 2.15 15.86
CA ARG A 193 -8.23 2.95 16.96
C ARG A 193 -8.58 2.40 18.35
N GLU A 194 -9.84 2.04 18.59
CA GLU A 194 -10.28 1.51 19.89
C GLU A 194 -9.65 0.14 20.18
N ASP A 195 -9.51 -0.71 19.16
CA ASP A 195 -8.90 -2.03 19.27
C ASP A 195 -7.39 -1.92 19.52
N ASP A 196 -6.70 -1.05 18.76
CA ASP A 196 -5.28 -0.77 18.94
C ASP A 196 -4.99 -0.31 20.37
N ARG A 197 -5.83 0.59 20.92
CA ARG A 197 -5.70 1.10 22.29
C ARG A 197 -5.88 -0.01 23.32
N ARG A 198 -6.87 -0.88 23.11
CA ARG A 198 -7.22 -1.98 24.02
C ARG A 198 -6.09 -3.01 24.09
N ILE A 199 -5.47 -3.32 22.96
CA ILE A 199 -4.41 -4.32 22.84
C ILE A 199 -3.05 -3.72 23.23
N GLY A 200 -2.92 -2.38 23.20
CA GLY A 200 -1.69 -1.67 23.55
C GLY A 200 -0.65 -1.68 22.42
N ILE A 201 -1.11 -1.65 21.16
CA ILE A 201 -0.24 -1.48 19.99
C ILE A 201 -0.25 -0.03 19.50
N ASN A 202 0.82 0.36 18.83
CA ASN A 202 0.95 1.71 18.26
C ASN A 202 0.25 1.79 16.90
N SER A 203 -0.32 2.96 16.62
CA SER A 203 -0.78 3.35 15.29
C SER A 203 -0.73 4.86 15.14
N SER A 204 -0.62 5.35 13.90
CA SER A 204 -0.65 6.78 13.59
C SER A 204 -1.95 7.42 14.09
N ALA A 205 -3.06 6.67 14.01
CA ALA A 205 -4.32 7.09 14.59
C ALA A 205 -4.21 7.33 16.11
N LEU A 206 -3.55 6.46 16.86
CA LEU A 206 -3.34 6.70 18.30
C LEU A 206 -2.35 7.83 18.57
N PHE A 207 -1.25 7.89 17.82
CA PHE A 207 -0.20 8.90 17.99
C PHE A 207 -0.73 10.31 17.75
N PHE A 208 -1.50 10.53 16.69
CA PHE A 208 -2.07 11.85 16.40
C PHE A 208 -3.33 12.16 17.21
N GLY A 209 -3.99 11.16 17.80
CA GLY A 209 -5.18 11.35 18.63
C GLY A 209 -6.24 12.21 17.93
N ASP A 210 -6.71 13.25 18.60
CA ASP A 210 -7.74 14.17 18.06
C ASP A 210 -7.28 14.92 16.80
N TYR A 211 -5.97 14.97 16.54
CA TYR A 211 -5.39 15.61 15.36
C TYR A 211 -5.22 14.66 14.16
N ALA A 212 -5.67 13.40 14.23
CA ALA A 212 -5.47 12.44 13.14
C ALA A 212 -6.05 12.91 11.80
N ALA A 213 -7.24 13.51 11.79
CA ALA A 213 -7.83 14.08 10.57
C ALA A 213 -6.98 15.23 9.99
N ILE A 214 -6.40 16.08 10.86
CA ILE A 214 -5.50 17.16 10.48
C ILE A 214 -4.20 16.59 9.90
N ALA A 215 -3.62 15.57 10.54
CA ALA A 215 -2.43 14.89 10.03
C ALA A 215 -2.67 14.31 8.63
N VAL A 216 -3.80 13.63 8.40
CA VAL A 216 -4.21 13.13 7.08
C VAL A 216 -4.27 14.27 6.05
N GLY A 217 -4.90 15.40 6.40
CA GLY A 217 -4.95 16.58 5.53
C GLY A 217 -3.57 17.12 5.18
N VAL A 218 -2.66 17.19 6.14
CA VAL A 218 -1.26 17.61 5.93
C VAL A 218 -0.52 16.64 5.01
N PHE A 219 -0.71 15.32 5.18
CA PHE A 219 -0.08 14.32 4.33
C PHE A 219 -0.58 14.38 2.88
N PHE A 220 -1.88 14.58 2.66
CA PHE A 220 -2.42 14.79 1.31
C PHE A 220 -1.95 16.13 0.71
N LEU A 221 -1.88 17.21 1.50
CA LEU A 221 -1.32 18.47 1.03
C LEU A 221 0.15 18.32 0.61
N GLY A 222 0.95 17.61 1.41
CA GLY A 222 2.33 17.30 1.09
C GLY A 222 2.46 16.41 -0.16
N THR A 223 1.55 15.46 -0.35
CA THR A 223 1.47 14.64 -1.58
C THR A 223 1.25 15.52 -2.80
N ILE A 224 0.28 16.45 -2.75
CA ILE A 224 0.00 17.39 -3.83
C ILE A 224 1.25 18.23 -4.13
N ALA A 225 1.90 18.78 -3.10
CA ALA A 225 3.09 19.60 -3.27
C ALA A 225 4.22 18.83 -3.99
N MET A 226 4.47 17.58 -3.59
CA MET A 226 5.47 16.72 -4.22
C MET A 226 5.13 16.40 -5.68
N LEU A 227 3.85 16.13 -6.00
CA LEU A 227 3.38 15.89 -7.36
C LEU A 227 3.46 17.14 -8.25
N VAL A 228 3.17 18.32 -7.70
CA VAL A 228 3.32 19.60 -8.40
C VAL A 228 4.78 19.83 -8.78
N VAL A 229 5.70 19.68 -7.81
CA VAL A 229 7.15 19.84 -8.08
C VAL A 229 7.63 18.81 -9.10
N LEU A 230 7.21 17.55 -8.98
CA LEU A 230 7.51 16.49 -9.94
C LEU A 230 7.06 16.88 -11.36
N GLY A 231 5.80 17.29 -11.51
CA GLY A 231 5.23 17.69 -12.80
C GLY A 231 5.96 18.86 -13.43
N SER A 232 6.36 19.85 -12.62
CA SER A 232 7.16 20.99 -13.09
C SER A 232 8.58 20.59 -13.51
N VAL A 233 9.27 19.77 -12.72
CA VAL A 233 10.64 19.32 -13.01
C VAL A 233 10.69 18.43 -14.26
N MET A 234 9.67 17.60 -14.47
CA MET A 234 9.59 16.70 -15.62
C MET A 234 8.97 17.36 -16.87
N GLY A 235 8.38 18.55 -16.73
CA GLY A 235 7.69 19.25 -17.83
C GLY A 235 6.44 18.52 -18.32
N LEU A 236 5.64 17.96 -17.41
CA LEU A 236 4.45 17.18 -17.76
C LEU A 236 3.32 18.04 -18.35
N GLY A 237 2.58 17.48 -19.31
CA GLY A 237 1.48 18.13 -20.02
C GLY A 237 0.21 18.38 -19.19
N TRP A 238 -0.78 19.00 -19.84
CA TRP A 238 -2.02 19.47 -19.20
C TRP A 238 -2.86 18.35 -18.57
N SER A 239 -2.83 17.14 -19.14
CA SER A 239 -3.57 15.97 -18.64
C SER A 239 -3.10 15.56 -17.23
N PHE A 240 -1.81 15.63 -16.95
CA PHE A 240 -1.26 15.43 -15.60
C PHE A 240 -1.79 16.49 -14.62
N TRP A 241 -1.75 17.77 -14.99
CA TRP A 241 -2.22 18.86 -14.13
C TRP A 241 -3.71 18.78 -13.81
N ILE A 242 -4.54 18.37 -14.79
CA ILE A 242 -5.95 18.08 -14.55
C ILE A 242 -6.10 16.93 -13.55
N ALA A 243 -5.37 15.84 -13.72
CA ALA A 243 -5.45 14.71 -12.81
C ALA A 243 -5.02 15.06 -11.37
N VAL A 244 -3.95 15.83 -11.20
CA VAL A 244 -3.51 16.35 -9.88
C VAL A 244 -4.56 17.29 -9.29
N THR A 245 -5.21 18.13 -10.09
CA THR A 245 -6.29 19.02 -9.63
C THR A 245 -7.51 18.22 -9.14
N ILE A 246 -7.91 17.18 -9.89
CA ILE A 246 -8.99 16.27 -9.49
C ILE A 246 -8.63 15.57 -8.17
N ALA A 247 -7.40 15.06 -8.05
CA ALA A 247 -6.91 14.44 -6.82
C ALA A 247 -6.93 15.42 -5.63
N ALA A 248 -6.49 16.66 -5.83
CA ALA A 248 -6.49 17.70 -4.80
C ALA A 248 -7.90 18.03 -4.30
N ILE A 249 -8.88 18.14 -5.19
CA ILE A 249 -10.29 18.36 -4.84
C ILE A 249 -10.83 17.15 -4.05
N ALA A 250 -10.54 15.93 -4.51
CA ALA A 250 -10.96 14.71 -3.84
C ALA A 250 -10.38 14.59 -2.42
N TRP A 251 -9.07 14.83 -2.25
CA TRP A 251 -8.42 14.82 -0.94
C TRP A 251 -8.91 15.94 -0.02
N MET A 252 -9.20 17.12 -0.55
CA MET A 252 -9.84 18.20 0.23
C MET A 252 -11.23 17.78 0.72
N TRP A 253 -11.99 17.07 -0.12
CA TRP A 253 -13.31 16.55 0.26
C TRP A 253 -13.20 15.43 1.29
N GLN A 254 -12.22 14.53 1.18
CA GLN A 254 -11.92 13.51 2.20
C GLN A 254 -11.52 14.15 3.53
N PHE A 255 -10.66 15.15 3.50
CA PHE A 255 -10.28 15.91 4.69
C PHE A 255 -11.51 16.51 5.40
N LYS A 256 -12.41 17.18 4.66
CA LYS A 256 -13.65 17.73 5.23
C LYS A 256 -14.55 16.66 5.85
N GLN A 257 -14.63 15.48 5.24
CA GLN A 257 -15.42 14.37 5.78
C GLN A 257 -14.84 13.77 7.07
N LEU A 258 -13.53 13.92 7.31
CA LEU A 258 -12.86 13.41 8.50
C LEU A 258 -12.85 14.38 9.69
N MET A 259 -13.26 15.64 9.48
CA MET A 259 -13.29 16.67 10.53
C MET A 259 -14.38 16.48 11.62
N PRO A 260 -15.59 15.95 11.32
CA PRO A 260 -16.58 15.68 12.36
C PRO A 260 -16.08 14.68 13.40
N THR A 261 -16.51 14.84 14.65
CA THR A 261 -16.08 13.99 15.78
C THR A 261 -16.73 12.61 15.81
N GLN A 262 -17.89 12.45 15.16
CA GLN A 262 -18.59 11.18 15.04
C GLN A 262 -18.74 10.81 13.58
N LEU A 263 -18.15 9.69 13.20
CA LEU A 263 -18.13 9.19 11.83
C LEU A 263 -18.64 7.76 11.79
N PRO A 264 -19.40 7.37 10.75
CA PRO A 264 -19.77 5.97 10.57
C PRO A 264 -18.50 5.15 10.28
N PRO A 265 -18.31 3.97 10.90
CA PRO A 265 -17.10 3.16 10.69
C PRO A 265 -16.85 2.77 9.23
N SER A 266 -17.90 2.68 8.40
CA SER A 266 -17.76 2.36 6.96
C SER A 266 -16.99 3.42 6.18
N LEU A 267 -17.07 4.69 6.60
CA LEU A 267 -16.48 5.83 5.90
C LEU A 267 -14.96 5.69 5.75
N TYR A 268 -14.27 5.15 6.75
CA TYR A 268 -12.83 4.92 6.69
C TYR A 268 -12.44 3.97 5.55
N GLY A 269 -13.20 2.87 5.40
CA GLY A 269 -13.01 1.90 4.31
C GLY A 269 -13.37 2.48 2.95
N GLU A 270 -14.40 3.33 2.88
CA GLU A 270 -14.80 4.04 1.67
C GLU A 270 -13.72 5.03 1.20
N ILE A 271 -13.19 5.86 2.11
CA ILE A 271 -12.11 6.81 1.82
C ILE A 271 -10.84 6.08 1.37
N PHE A 272 -10.49 4.98 2.03
CA PHE A 272 -9.38 4.12 1.59
C PHE A 272 -9.61 3.59 0.17
N GLY A 273 -10.82 3.09 -0.13
CA GLY A 273 -11.20 2.60 -1.45
C GLY A 273 -11.19 3.69 -2.53
N GLN A 274 -11.62 4.90 -2.22
CA GLN A 274 -11.57 6.05 -3.12
C GLN A 274 -10.14 6.40 -3.55
N ASN A 275 -9.15 6.23 -2.65
CA ASN A 275 -7.75 6.51 -2.98
C ASN A 275 -7.23 5.58 -4.10
N VAL A 276 -7.73 4.35 -4.23
CA VAL A 276 -7.42 3.49 -5.39
C VAL A 276 -7.78 4.20 -6.70
N TRP A 277 -8.98 4.78 -6.78
CA TRP A 277 -9.46 5.46 -7.97
C TRP A 277 -8.76 6.79 -8.23
N ILE A 278 -8.49 7.58 -7.20
CA ILE A 278 -7.64 8.79 -7.30
C ILE A 278 -6.28 8.41 -7.86
N GLY A 279 -5.72 7.30 -7.39
CA GLY A 279 -4.45 6.76 -7.85
C GLY A 279 -4.45 6.45 -9.36
N PHE A 280 -5.50 5.77 -9.85
CA PHE A 280 -5.69 5.49 -11.27
C PHE A 280 -5.96 6.75 -12.11
N ALA A 281 -6.65 7.75 -11.56
CA ALA A 281 -6.86 9.03 -12.24
C ALA A 281 -5.53 9.74 -12.51
N ILE A 282 -4.64 9.80 -11.50
CA ILE A 282 -3.27 10.34 -11.67
C ILE A 282 -2.48 9.49 -12.67
N LEU A 283 -2.56 8.15 -12.61
CA LEU A 283 -1.90 7.28 -13.58
C LEU A 283 -2.36 7.58 -15.01
N THR A 284 -3.66 7.79 -15.20
CA THR A 284 -4.23 8.14 -16.51
C THR A 284 -3.73 9.49 -16.98
N GLY A 285 -3.66 10.48 -16.09
CA GLY A 285 -3.05 11.78 -16.38
C GLY A 285 -1.58 11.65 -16.80
N ILE A 286 -0.80 10.80 -16.14
CA ILE A 286 0.61 10.52 -16.48
C ILE A 286 0.74 9.86 -17.87
N ILE A 287 -0.11 8.88 -18.19
CA ILE A 287 -0.05 8.15 -19.47
C ILE A 287 -0.36 9.09 -20.65
N LEU A 288 -1.24 10.08 -20.43
CA LEU A 288 -1.68 11.03 -21.44
C LEU A 288 -0.87 12.34 -21.46
N ALA A 289 0.20 12.45 -20.66
CA ALA A 289 0.97 13.69 -20.44
C ALA A 289 2.01 14.01 -21.51
#